data_AF-A0AAW8N721-F1
#
_entry.id   AF-A0AAW8N721-F1
#
_cell.length_a   1.000
_cell.length_b   1.000
_cell.length_c   1.000
_cell.angle_alpha   90.00
_cell.angle_beta   90.00
_cell.angle_gamma   90.00
#
_symmetry.space_group_name_H-M   'P 1'
#
loop_
_entity.id
_entity.type
_entity.pdbx_description
1 polymer ?
#
loop_
_entity_poly.entity_id
_entity_poly.type
_entity_poly.pdbx_seq_one_letter_code
_entity_poly.pdbx_strand_id
1 'polypeptide(L)'
;MAGRDRRTAPKSAPVPQGTPAPGREPAPGGGVDQQLEAAILELLANRAATSTICPSEAARAVGGGTWRDLMEPARRAARRLVDAGEVQVTQGGSVVDPATAKGPIRIRKAR
;
A
#
# COMPACT_ATOMS: atom_id res chain seq x y z
N MET A 1 -17.58 24.56 18.10
CA MET A 1 -16.37 23.88 18.61
C MET A 1 -16.28 22.52 17.92
N ALA A 2 -15.17 22.26 17.21
CA ALA A 2 -15.09 21.23 16.17
C ALA A 2 -15.27 19.81 16.70
N GLY A 3 -16.37 19.16 16.32
CA GLY A 3 -16.55 17.72 16.47
C GLY A 3 -15.53 16.98 15.61
N ARG A 4 -14.57 16.32 16.27
CA ARG A 4 -13.73 15.32 15.60
C ARG A 4 -14.54 14.04 15.48
N ASP A 5 -15.42 14.00 14.49
CA ASP A 5 -16.08 12.77 14.05
C ASP A 5 -15.03 11.77 13.59
N ARG A 6 -14.62 10.90 14.53
CA ARG A 6 -13.91 9.65 14.22
C ARG A 6 -14.91 8.73 13.54
N ARG A 7 -15.22 9.00 12.27
CA ARG A 7 -15.92 8.04 11.42
C ARG A 7 -14.98 6.85 11.24
N THR A 8 -15.29 5.79 11.97
CA THR A 8 -14.82 4.43 11.78
C THR A 8 -14.86 4.12 10.30
N ALA A 9 -13.69 4.01 9.67
CA ALA A 9 -13.62 3.47 8.32
C ALA A 9 -14.26 2.07 8.36
N PRO A 10 -15.21 1.75 7.47
CA PRO A 10 -15.84 0.45 7.46
C PRO A 10 -14.78 -0.64 7.29
N LYS A 11 -14.91 -1.73 8.08
CA LYS A 11 -14.11 -2.95 7.95
C LYS A 11 -13.99 -3.29 6.47
N SER A 12 -12.74 -3.40 6.00
CA SER A 12 -12.39 -3.82 4.65
C SER A 12 -13.31 -4.95 4.21
N ALA A 13 -14.11 -4.70 3.17
CA ALA A 13 -14.74 -5.76 2.41
C ALA A 13 -13.64 -6.74 1.95
N PRO A 14 -13.92 -8.05 1.87
CA PRO A 14 -12.96 -8.99 1.29
C PRO A 14 -12.68 -8.53 -0.13
N VAL A 15 -11.44 -8.11 -0.38
CA VAL A 15 -10.92 -7.95 -1.74
C VAL A 15 -11.17 -9.30 -2.42
N PRO A 16 -11.85 -9.37 -3.58
CA PRO A 16 -11.87 -10.60 -4.35
C PRO A 16 -10.41 -10.94 -4.61
N GLN A 17 -10.00 -12.11 -4.12
CA GLN A 17 -8.67 -12.65 -4.37
C GLN A 17 -8.58 -12.84 -5.88
N GLY A 18 -8.06 -11.84 -6.59
CA GLY A 18 -7.63 -12.01 -7.96
C GLY A 18 -6.53 -13.04 -7.89
N THR A 19 -6.83 -14.25 -8.34
CA THR A 19 -5.86 -15.34 -8.45
C THR A 19 -4.64 -14.78 -9.17
N PRO A 20 -3.44 -14.77 -8.58
CA PRO A 20 -2.25 -14.46 -9.37
C PRO A 20 -2.20 -15.50 -10.50
N ALA A 21 -2.05 -15.03 -11.73
CA ALA A 21 -1.87 -15.90 -12.89
C ALA A 21 -0.79 -16.95 -12.56
N PRO A 22 -1.05 -18.25 -12.70
CA PRO A 22 -0.06 -19.27 -12.39
C PRO A 22 1.04 -19.19 -13.45
N GLY A 23 2.30 -19.05 -13.02
CA GLY A 23 3.44 -19.36 -13.88
C GLY A 23 4.48 -18.27 -14.12
N ARG A 24 4.73 -17.34 -13.19
CA ARG A 24 5.99 -16.57 -13.23
C ARG A 24 6.74 -16.70 -11.92
N GLU A 25 7.70 -17.63 -11.88
CA GLU A 25 8.70 -17.68 -10.81
C GLU A 25 9.37 -16.29 -10.72
N PRO A 26 9.27 -15.60 -9.57
CA PRO A 26 9.85 -14.28 -9.43
C PRO A 26 11.37 -14.43 -9.37
N ALA A 27 12.06 -13.89 -10.38
CA ALA A 27 13.50 -13.70 -10.35
C ALA A 27 13.90 -12.88 -9.10
N PRO A 28 15.03 -13.19 -8.45
CA PRO A 28 15.37 -12.63 -7.15
C PRO A 28 15.56 -11.11 -7.26
N GLY A 29 14.77 -10.36 -6.48
CA GLY A 29 14.92 -8.92 -6.26
C GLY A 29 14.06 -8.01 -7.14
N GLY A 30 13.77 -8.37 -8.40
CA GLY A 30 13.02 -7.51 -9.31
C GLY A 30 11.51 -7.76 -9.36
N GLY A 31 11.07 -9.02 -9.20
CA GLY A 31 9.68 -9.39 -9.40
C GLY A 31 8.75 -8.94 -8.28
N VAL A 32 9.15 -9.16 -7.03
CA VAL A 32 8.29 -8.87 -5.86
C VAL A 32 8.14 -7.36 -5.65
N ASP A 33 9.22 -6.62 -5.83
CA ASP A 33 9.25 -5.17 -5.69
C ASP A 33 8.30 -4.48 -6.72
N GLN A 34 8.34 -4.90 -7.99
CA GLN A 34 7.41 -4.42 -9.03
C GLN A 34 5.97 -4.85 -8.79
N GLN A 35 5.75 -6.09 -8.31
CA GLN A 35 4.40 -6.56 -7.95
C GLN A 35 3.80 -5.75 -6.82
N LEU A 36 4.61 -5.34 -5.84
CA LEU A 36 4.15 -4.50 -4.72
C LEU A 36 3.80 -3.09 -5.18
N GLU A 37 4.57 -2.51 -6.11
CA GLU A 37 4.23 -1.21 -6.71
C GLU A 37 2.93 -1.26 -7.49
N ALA A 38 2.79 -2.25 -8.38
CA ALA A 38 1.55 -2.48 -9.13
C ALA A 38 0.37 -2.68 -8.17
N ALA A 39 0.52 -3.52 -7.14
CA ALA A 39 -0.53 -3.75 -6.15
C ALA A 39 -0.92 -2.47 -5.40
N ILE A 40 0.05 -1.61 -5.03
CA ILE A 40 -0.24 -0.31 -4.40
C ILE A 40 -1.09 0.56 -5.34
N LEU A 41 -0.69 0.69 -6.60
CA LEU A 41 -1.39 1.50 -7.59
C LEU A 41 -2.79 0.96 -7.90
N GLU A 42 -2.93 -0.35 -8.08
CA GLU A 42 -4.21 -1.02 -8.32
C GLU A 42 -5.17 -0.88 -7.12
N LEU A 43 -4.68 -1.07 -5.90
CA LEU A 43 -5.48 -0.89 -4.68
C LEU A 43 -5.96 0.55 -4.53
N LEU A 44 -5.13 1.52 -4.91
CA LEU A 44 -5.51 2.93 -4.95
C LEU A 44 -6.46 3.23 -6.12
N ALA A 45 -6.27 2.61 -7.28
CA ALA A 45 -7.11 2.76 -8.47
C ALA A 45 -8.55 2.31 -8.20
N ASN A 46 -8.73 1.20 -7.49
CA ASN A 46 -10.02 0.63 -7.12
C ASN A 46 -10.72 1.37 -5.96
N ARG A 47 -10.11 2.41 -5.39
CA ARG A 47 -10.69 3.21 -4.29
C ARG A 47 -11.01 4.63 -4.74
N ALA A 48 -11.90 5.28 -3.99
CA ALA A 48 -12.18 6.70 -4.17
C ALA A 48 -10.90 7.54 -4.06
N ALA A 49 -10.78 8.63 -4.82
CA ALA A 49 -9.56 9.44 -4.94
C ALA A 49 -9.01 9.99 -3.61
N THR A 50 -9.85 10.11 -2.58
CA THR A 50 -9.47 10.58 -1.24
C THR A 50 -9.10 9.44 -0.28
N SER A 51 -9.22 8.18 -0.71
CA SER A 51 -8.95 7.02 0.12
C SER A 51 -7.46 6.80 0.32
N THR A 52 -7.16 6.07 1.38
CA THR A 52 -5.81 5.63 1.70
C THR A 52 -5.75 4.10 1.78
N ILE A 53 -4.57 3.54 1.56
CA ILE A 53 -4.25 2.14 1.84
C ILE A 53 -3.13 2.06 2.89
N CYS A 54 -2.87 0.89 3.46
CA CYS A 54 -1.64 0.65 4.22
C CYS A 54 -0.71 -0.34 3.50
N PRO A 55 0.61 -0.33 3.80
CA PRO A 55 1.57 -1.23 3.17
C PRO A 55 1.21 -2.72 3.30
N SER A 56 0.48 -3.09 4.36
CA SER A 56 0.09 -4.47 4.61
C SER A 56 -1.01 -4.96 3.68
N GLU A 57 -1.78 -4.06 3.07
CA GLU A 57 -2.75 -4.44 2.04
C GLU A 57 -2.03 -4.88 0.76
N ALA A 58 -1.02 -4.13 0.33
CA ALA A 58 -0.18 -4.52 -0.81
C ALA A 58 0.63 -5.78 -0.53
N ALA A 59 1.23 -5.88 0.67
CA ALA A 59 1.97 -7.08 1.07
C ALA A 59 1.09 -8.34 1.11
N ARG A 60 -0.19 -8.22 1.53
CA ARG A 60 -1.14 -9.34 1.52
C ARG A 60 -1.55 -9.74 0.12
N ALA A 61 -1.75 -8.76 -0.78
CA ALA A 61 -2.07 -9.03 -2.17
C ALA A 61 -0.96 -9.82 -2.88
N VAL A 62 0.31 -9.50 -2.61
CA VAL A 62 1.45 -10.15 -3.25
C VAL A 62 1.91 -11.42 -2.51
N GLY A 63 2.00 -11.37 -1.18
CA GLY A 63 2.65 -12.42 -0.37
C GLY A 63 1.71 -13.46 0.23
N GLY A 64 0.39 -13.29 0.11
CA GLY A 64 -0.58 -14.24 0.66
C GLY A 64 -0.29 -14.58 2.12
N GLY A 65 0.00 -15.85 2.43
CA GLY A 65 0.34 -16.32 3.78
C GLY A 65 1.69 -15.81 4.34
N THR A 66 2.60 -15.37 3.48
CA THR A 66 3.96 -14.89 3.82
C THR A 66 4.08 -13.36 3.81
N TRP A 67 2.94 -12.65 3.76
CA TRP A 67 2.90 -11.18 3.64
C TRP A 67 3.71 -10.41 4.69
N ARG A 68 3.94 -11.01 5.86
CA ARG A 68 4.73 -10.38 6.93
C ARG A 68 6.18 -10.12 6.49
N ASP A 69 6.75 -11.03 5.71
CA ASP A 69 8.12 -10.93 5.19
C ASP A 69 8.23 -9.85 4.10
N LEU A 70 7.09 -9.49 3.48
CA LEU A 70 6.98 -8.44 2.48
C LEU A 70 6.75 -7.04 3.07
N MET A 71 6.80 -6.88 4.39
CA MET A 71 6.52 -5.58 4.99
C MET A 71 7.56 -4.50 4.64
N GLU A 72 8.84 -4.83 4.77
CA GLU A 72 9.93 -3.93 4.37
C GLU A 72 9.95 -3.72 2.85
N PRO A 73 9.84 -4.77 2.00
CA PRO A 73 9.63 -4.59 0.56
C PRO A 73 8.47 -3.66 0.21
N ALA A 74 7.32 -3.77 0.87
CA ALA A 74 6.15 -2.93 0.62
C ALA A 74 6.40 -1.46 0.99
N ARG A 75 7.17 -1.21 2.06
CA ARG A 75 7.62 0.16 2.40
C ARG A 75 8.56 0.74 1.36
N ARG A 76 9.50 -0.06 0.85
CA ARG A 76 10.41 0.37 -0.23
C ARG A 76 9.66 0.66 -1.53
N ALA A 77 8.68 -0.18 -1.89
CA ALA A 77 7.80 0.05 -3.04
C ALA A 77 7.03 1.38 -2.88
N ALA A 78 6.42 1.61 -1.72
CA ALA A 78 5.76 2.88 -1.43
C ALA A 78 6.72 4.07 -1.52
N ARG A 79 7.98 3.92 -1.07
CA ARG A 79 9.01 4.96 -1.21
C ARG A 79 9.32 5.28 -2.67
N ARG A 80 9.54 4.27 -3.51
CA ARG A 80 9.81 4.48 -4.95
C ARG A 80 8.65 5.17 -5.65
N LEU A 81 7.41 4.83 -5.31
CA LEU A 81 6.23 5.53 -5.84
C LEU A 81 6.09 6.97 -5.34
N VAL A 82 6.55 7.27 -4.12
CA VAL A 82 6.64 8.67 -3.63
C VAL A 82 7.71 9.43 -4.41
N ASP A 83 8.89 8.84 -4.59
CA ASP A 83 10.00 9.44 -5.34
C ASP A 83 9.62 9.66 -6.82
N ALA A 84 8.78 8.78 -7.40
CA ALA A 84 8.20 8.93 -8.73
C ALA A 84 7.05 9.96 -8.81
N GLY A 85 6.56 10.46 -7.68
CA GLY A 85 5.46 11.42 -7.63
C GLY A 85 4.06 10.82 -7.84
N GLU A 86 3.93 9.49 -7.85
CA GLU A 86 2.67 8.77 -8.08
C GLU A 86 1.78 8.73 -6.81
N VAL A 87 2.42 8.65 -5.64
CA VAL A 87 1.72 8.53 -4.35
C VAL A 87 2.31 9.46 -3.30
N GLN A 88 1.53 9.68 -2.24
CA GLN A 88 1.97 10.36 -1.03
C GLN A 88 1.76 9.46 0.17
N VAL A 89 2.75 9.44 1.07
CA VAL A 89 2.65 8.75 2.35
C VAL A 89 2.32 9.76 3.44
N THR A 90 1.39 9.38 4.31
CA THR A 90 0.93 10.21 5.43
C THR A 90 0.92 9.44 6.73
N GLN A 91 1.22 10.12 7.83
CA GLN A 91 1.12 9.60 9.19
C GLN A 91 0.52 10.68 10.08
N GLY A 92 -0.55 10.33 10.81
CA GLY A 92 -1.28 11.30 11.63
C GLY A 92 -1.86 12.48 10.85
N GLY A 93 -2.08 12.34 9.54
CA GLY A 93 -2.58 13.40 8.65
C GLY A 93 -1.51 14.29 8.03
N SER A 94 -0.24 14.12 8.40
CA SER A 94 0.89 14.86 7.80
C SER A 94 1.59 14.01 6.74
N VAL A 95 2.06 14.62 5.66
CA VAL A 95 2.91 13.94 4.66
C VAL A 95 4.25 13.61 5.30
N VAL A 96 4.68 12.36 5.21
CA VAL A 96 5.93 11.86 5.81
C VAL A 96 6.68 11.00 4.81
N ASP A 97 7.99 10.93 4.98
CA ASP A 97 8.83 10.01 4.23
C ASP A 97 8.64 8.57 4.78
N PRO A 98 8.24 7.59 3.93
CA PRO A 98 8.08 6.20 4.35
C PRO A 98 9.37 5.53 4.87
N ALA A 99 10.55 6.03 4.51
CA ALA A 99 11.84 5.49 4.95
C ALA A 99 12.16 5.85 6.40
N THR A 100 11.72 7.03 6.87
CA THR A 100 11.96 7.50 8.25
C THR A 100 10.73 7.32 9.14
N ALA A 101 9.55 7.15 8.56
CA ALA A 101 8.29 6.99 9.27
C ALA A 101 8.22 5.67 10.05
N LYS A 102 8.27 5.78 11.38
CA LYS A 102 8.10 4.65 12.29
C LYS A 102 6.60 4.43 12.58
N GLY A 103 6.18 3.18 12.46
CA GLY A 103 4.82 2.74 12.80
C GLY A 103 3.83 2.81 11.63
N PRO A 104 2.51 2.87 11.91
CA PRO A 104 1.47 2.79 10.90
C PRO A 104 1.47 4.01 9.97
N ILE A 105 1.64 3.75 8.68
CA ILE A 105 1.60 4.75 7.61
C ILE A 105 0.41 4.50 6.67
N ARG A 106 -0.04 5.56 6.01
CA ARG A 106 -1.15 5.54 5.06
C ARG A 106 -0.68 6.10 3.72
N ILE A 107 -0.89 5.34 2.65
CA ILE A 107 -0.53 5.71 1.28
C ILE A 107 -1.79 6.23 0.57
N ARG A 108 -1.71 7.34 -0.14
CA ARG A 108 -2.76 7.89 -1.01
C ARG A 108 -2.18 8.27 -2.37
N LYS A 109 -3.02 8.44 -3.39
CA LYS A 109 -2.57 9.00 -4.68
C LYS A 109 -2.04 10.42 -4.49
N ALA A 110 -0.99 10.77 -5.23
CA ALA A 110 -0.63 12.16 -5.44
C ALA A 110 -1.76 12.86 -6.21
N ARG A 111 -1.97 14.15 -5.94
CA ARG A 111 -2.94 14.98 -6.68
C ARG A 111 -2.21 15.81 -7.70
#